data_AF-J4CDV5-F1
#
_entry.id   AF-J4CDV5-F1
#
_cell.length_a   1.000
_cell.length_b   1.000
_cell.length_c   1.000
_cell.angle_alpha   90.00
_cell.angle_beta   90.00
_cell.angle_gamma   90.00
#
_symmetry.space_group_name_H-M   'P 1'
#
loop_
_entity.id
_entity.type
_entity.pdbx_description
1 polymer ?
#
loop_
_entity_poly.entity_id
_entity_poly.type
_entity_poly.pdbx_seq_one_letter_code
_entity_poly.pdbx_strand_id
1 'polypeptide(L)'
;MASTQLISKNSIDLTPEGGINVYEVVWNLLKEDRQLLYDLFEALRSIERQRAERPAKKNEEPRIDTGRLEDLLDRILAVEPRLQPLDPESIVESLLKVERNPPDPLPCHFQAMLLDRAPDGVTLRNHDKVSLILSFLDVDSLLSLSLTSKSCHYAVVVHMNKELYHLPFNREPVCTNLNSWKNVIDFFFNSAGRIVPIDRLSYPPLFKQMNAVKSLFPISSDSILSHTYVTFDSIKPHLIVYCDHDKPMSHTCSSSKALDWDNKATTKLISCSEFIMEYMQRLEVRDDQFVWGFGSDSISPKFICFLLKCYLDSIVRCLSKHEGEIEFRKTEFIANAKHSIVHRIWIQLSLKWDFRFGPQPQNSLYLTIADHFKLDV
;
A
#
# COMPACT_ATOMS: atom_id res chain seq x y z
N MET A 1 -43.03 32.51 38.27
CA MET A 1 -42.04 32.79 39.33
C MET A 1 -41.38 31.48 39.71
N ALA A 2 -40.04 31.47 39.69
CA ALA A 2 -39.12 30.47 40.25
C ALA A 2 -39.15 29.04 39.63
N SER A 3 -38.03 28.35 39.38
CA SER A 3 -36.63 28.73 39.46
C SER A 3 -35.79 27.90 38.48
N THR A 4 -34.83 28.59 37.89
CA THR A 4 -33.59 28.12 37.30
C THR A 4 -32.87 27.17 38.26
N GLN A 5 -32.58 25.94 37.86
CA GLN A 5 -31.55 25.07 38.46
C GLN A 5 -31.36 23.82 37.60
N LEU A 6 -30.42 23.87 36.65
CA LEU A 6 -29.75 22.72 36.05
C LEU A 6 -28.54 23.20 35.23
N ILE A 7 -27.67 23.97 35.91
CA ILE A 7 -26.29 24.19 35.49
C ILE A 7 -25.45 24.05 36.75
N SER A 8 -25.10 22.81 37.11
CA SER A 8 -23.85 22.51 37.82
C SER A 8 -23.70 20.98 37.89
N LYS A 9 -22.71 20.47 37.15
CA LYS A 9 -21.89 19.30 37.50
C LYS A 9 -20.97 19.01 36.32
N ASN A 10 -19.90 19.79 36.29
CA ASN A 10 -18.53 19.41 35.94
C ASN A 10 -17.69 20.70 36.01
N SER A 11 -17.74 21.36 37.17
CA SER A 11 -16.68 22.30 37.55
C SER A 11 -15.47 21.45 37.93
N ILE A 12 -14.47 21.42 37.04
CA ILE A 12 -13.16 20.90 37.38
C ILE A 12 -12.62 21.81 38.50
N ASP A 13 -12.38 21.22 39.67
CA ASP A 13 -11.66 21.87 40.77
C ASP A 13 -10.27 22.26 40.26
N LEU A 14 -10.04 23.56 40.15
CA LEU A 14 -8.73 24.14 39.84
C LEU A 14 -8.01 24.42 41.16
N THR A 15 -7.08 23.55 41.53
CA THR A 15 -6.05 23.89 42.52
C THR A 15 -5.00 24.84 41.90
N PRO A 16 -4.36 25.74 42.67
CA PRO A 16 -3.64 26.90 42.13
C PRO A 16 -2.19 26.65 41.65
N GLU A 17 -1.82 25.41 41.29
CA GLU A 17 -0.44 25.08 40.87
C GLU A 17 -0.37 24.23 39.58
N GLY A 18 -1.47 24.02 38.87
CA GLY A 18 -1.51 23.22 37.63
C GLY A 18 -1.52 24.07 36.36
N GLY A 19 -0.46 24.02 35.55
CA GLY A 19 -0.47 24.58 34.20
C GLY A 19 -1.56 23.94 33.32
N ILE A 20 -2.15 24.71 32.42
CA ILE A 20 -3.18 24.23 31.48
C ILE A 20 -2.56 23.16 30.56
N ASN A 21 -3.11 21.95 30.57
CA ASN A 21 -2.73 20.89 29.62
C ASN A 21 -3.39 21.18 28.26
N VAL A 22 -2.65 21.88 27.39
CA VAL A 22 -3.10 22.32 26.05
C VAL A 22 -3.67 21.16 25.23
N TYR A 23 -2.99 20.00 25.25
CA TYR A 23 -3.42 18.82 24.52
C TYR A 23 -4.79 18.32 24.97
N GLU A 24 -5.05 18.28 26.28
CA GLU A 24 -6.31 17.78 26.83
C GLU A 24 -7.48 18.72 26.51
N VAL A 25 -7.24 20.03 26.56
CA VAL A 25 -8.23 21.04 26.17
C VAL A 25 -8.56 20.94 24.69
N VAL A 26 -7.54 20.90 23.82
CA VAL A 26 -7.71 20.75 22.36
C VAL A 26 -8.37 19.41 22.03
N TRP A 27 -7.99 18.32 22.70
CA TRP A 27 -8.58 16.99 22.52
C TRP A 27 -10.08 17.00 22.83
N ASN A 28 -10.47 17.56 23.97
CA ASN A 28 -11.87 17.61 24.38
C ASN A 28 -12.68 18.52 23.44
N LEU A 29 -12.13 19.67 23.06
CA LEU A 29 -12.75 20.57 22.10
C LEU A 29 -13.02 19.89 20.75
N LEU A 30 -12.02 19.24 20.15
CA LEU A 30 -12.17 18.57 18.85
C LEU A 30 -13.00 17.29 18.92
N LYS A 31 -13.10 16.67 20.09
CA LYS A 31 -14.00 15.54 20.33
C LYS A 31 -15.46 15.99 20.35
N GLU A 32 -15.74 17.14 20.95
CA GLU A 32 -17.08 17.73 21.07
C GLU A 32 -17.51 18.45 19.79
N ASP A 33 -16.62 19.25 19.18
CA ASP A 33 -16.85 19.95 17.92
C ASP A 33 -16.11 19.25 16.76
N ARG A 34 -16.82 18.33 16.12
CA ARG A 34 -16.30 17.56 14.97
C ARG A 34 -16.10 18.40 13.73
N GLN A 35 -16.78 19.54 13.59
CA GLN A 35 -16.54 20.41 12.44
C GLN A 35 -15.12 20.96 12.50
N LEU A 36 -14.67 21.40 13.68
CA LEU A 36 -13.27 21.81 13.89
C LEU A 36 -12.27 20.68 13.61
N LEU A 37 -12.61 19.43 13.94
CA LEU A 37 -11.78 18.26 13.63
C LEU A 37 -11.68 17.99 12.12
N TYR A 38 -12.79 18.12 11.38
CA TYR A 38 -12.78 17.98 9.92
C TYR A 38 -12.00 19.12 9.25
N ASP A 39 -12.19 20.34 9.72
CA ASP A 39 -11.48 21.53 9.22
C ASP A 39 -9.97 21.40 9.46
N LEU A 40 -9.56 20.81 10.59
CA LEU A 40 -8.16 20.44 10.87
C LEU A 40 -7.60 19.47 9.81
N PHE A 41 -8.30 18.38 9.54
CA PHE A 41 -7.84 17.42 8.53
C PHE A 41 -7.80 18.03 7.13
N GLU A 42 -8.73 18.91 6.79
CA GLU A 42 -8.75 19.56 5.48
C GLU A 42 -7.59 20.56 5.34
N ALA A 43 -7.32 21.36 6.37
CA ALA A 43 -6.18 22.28 6.40
C ALA A 43 -4.84 21.52 6.26
N LEU A 44 -4.65 20.43 7.00
CA LEU A 44 -3.43 19.62 6.94
C LEU A 44 -3.26 18.90 5.60
N ARG A 45 -4.32 18.30 5.04
CA ARG A 45 -4.28 17.69 3.70
C ARG A 45 -3.95 18.72 2.61
N SER A 46 -4.46 19.94 2.74
CA SER A 46 -4.13 21.04 1.81
C SER A 46 -2.63 21.33 1.83
N ILE A 47 -2.04 21.44 3.02
CA ILE A 47 -0.59 21.66 3.20
C ILE A 47 0.23 20.49 2.63
N GLU A 48 -0.19 19.25 2.89
CA GLU A 48 0.51 18.06 2.36
C GLU A 48 0.45 17.97 0.83
N ARG A 49 -0.69 18.32 0.22
CA ARG A 49 -0.82 18.38 -1.24
C ARG A 49 0.12 19.43 -1.84
N GLN A 50 0.18 20.62 -1.25
CA GLN A 50 1.09 21.69 -1.69
C GLN A 50 2.57 21.28 -1.55
N ARG A 51 2.91 20.48 -0.52
CA ARG A 51 4.27 19.91 -0.37
C ARG A 51 4.58 18.83 -1.41
N ALA A 52 3.58 18.08 -1.85
CA ALA A 52 3.72 17.03 -2.85
C ALA A 52 3.77 17.58 -4.30
N GLU A 53 3.25 18.79 -4.53
CA GLU A 53 3.33 19.48 -5.82
C GLU A 53 4.77 19.92 -6.11
N ARG A 54 5.28 19.58 -7.30
CA ARG A 54 6.63 19.97 -7.72
C ARG A 54 6.68 21.48 -7.95
N PRO A 55 7.70 22.20 -7.43
CA PRO A 55 7.84 23.62 -7.72
C PRO A 55 8.05 23.85 -9.23
N ALA A 56 7.42 24.90 -9.77
CA ALA A 56 7.45 25.23 -11.19
C ALA A 56 8.87 25.55 -11.71
N LYS A 57 9.81 25.85 -10.79
CA LYS A 57 11.23 26.10 -11.09
C LYS A 57 12.12 25.33 -10.13
N LYS A 58 13.27 24.86 -10.63
CA LYS A 58 14.22 23.97 -9.92
C LYS A 58 14.79 24.50 -8.59
N ASN A 59 14.60 25.77 -8.24
CA ASN A 59 15.21 26.43 -7.08
C ASN A 59 14.21 27.24 -6.21
N GLU A 60 12.90 27.10 -6.40
CA GLU A 60 11.91 27.76 -5.54
C GLU A 60 11.35 26.73 -4.54
N GLU A 61 11.43 27.03 -3.23
CA GLU A 61 10.71 26.26 -2.22
C GLU A 61 9.20 26.40 -2.46
N PRO A 62 8.41 25.33 -2.30
CA PRO A 62 6.96 25.40 -2.44
C PRO A 62 6.42 26.41 -1.43
N ARG A 63 5.75 27.46 -1.92
CA ARG A 63 5.08 28.45 -1.07
C ARG A 63 3.85 27.78 -0.47
N ILE A 64 3.96 27.32 0.77
CA ILE A 64 2.87 26.68 1.50
C ILE A 64 1.94 27.77 2.00
N ASP A 65 0.67 27.67 1.64
CA ASP A 65 -0.40 28.51 2.18
C ASP A 65 -0.91 27.89 3.50
N THR A 66 -0.63 28.57 4.60
CA THR A 66 -1.08 28.21 5.96
C THR A 66 -2.38 28.90 6.36
N GLY A 67 -3.00 29.71 5.49
CA GLY A 67 -4.17 30.52 5.84
C GLY A 67 -5.33 29.70 6.42
N ARG A 68 -5.59 28.50 5.90
CA ARG A 68 -6.62 27.60 6.46
C ARG A 68 -6.34 27.12 7.88
N LEU A 69 -5.06 26.94 8.22
CA LEU A 69 -4.65 26.54 9.57
C LEU A 69 -4.74 27.73 10.53
N GLU A 70 -4.40 28.93 10.06
CA GLU A 70 -4.55 30.20 10.80
C GLU A 70 -6.02 30.50 11.08
N ASP A 71 -6.90 30.39 10.08
CA ASP A 71 -8.35 30.54 10.23
C ASP A 71 -8.93 29.54 11.24
N LEU A 72 -8.40 28.31 11.26
CA LEU A 72 -8.80 27.29 12.22
C LEU A 72 -8.33 27.62 13.63
N LEU A 73 -7.10 28.11 13.79
CA LEU A 73 -6.58 28.57 15.08
C LEU A 73 -7.43 29.72 15.63
N ASP A 74 -7.79 30.70 14.81
CA ASP A 74 -8.67 31.79 15.20
C ASP A 74 -10.04 31.30 15.67
N ARG A 75 -10.60 30.31 14.97
CA ARG A 75 -11.87 29.68 15.37
C ARG A 75 -11.74 28.89 16.68
N ILE A 76 -10.64 28.17 16.89
CA ILE A 76 -10.37 27.46 18.15
C ILE A 76 -10.24 28.45 19.31
N LEU A 77 -9.52 29.56 19.11
CA LEU A 77 -9.34 30.62 20.11
C LEU A 77 -10.64 31.40 20.40
N ALA A 78 -11.58 31.44 19.44
CA ALA A 78 -12.90 32.01 19.64
C ALA A 78 -13.82 31.07 20.45
N VAL A 79 -13.70 29.75 20.26
CA VAL A 79 -14.54 28.76 20.96
C VAL A 79 -13.99 28.44 22.36
N GLU A 80 -12.66 28.42 22.55
CA GLU A 80 -12.02 28.19 23.84
C GLU A 80 -11.02 29.32 24.19
N PRO A 81 -11.52 30.41 24.82
CA PRO A 81 -10.71 31.57 25.17
C PRO A 81 -9.58 31.27 26.15
N ARG A 82 -9.63 30.14 26.89
CA ARG A 82 -8.55 29.71 27.80
C ARG A 82 -7.24 29.41 27.08
N LEU A 83 -7.28 29.24 25.76
CA LEU A 83 -6.11 29.02 24.91
C LEU A 83 -5.45 30.33 24.44
N GLN A 84 -6.11 31.48 24.57
CA GLN A 84 -5.56 32.79 24.16
C GLN A 84 -4.25 33.22 24.85
N PRO A 85 -4.01 32.95 26.15
CA PRO A 85 -2.76 33.32 26.79
C PRO A 85 -1.59 32.37 26.48
N LEU A 86 -1.81 31.32 25.68
CA LEU A 86 -0.81 30.30 25.36
C LEU A 86 -0.13 30.58 24.02
N ASP A 87 1.08 30.06 23.87
CA ASP A 87 1.86 30.18 22.64
C ASP A 87 1.19 29.40 21.48
N PRO A 88 0.93 30.04 20.32
CA PRO A 88 0.31 29.39 19.16
C PRO A 88 1.01 28.11 18.71
N GLU A 89 2.34 28.03 18.83
CA GLU A 89 3.11 26.84 18.46
C GLU A 89 2.70 25.61 19.30
N SER A 90 2.40 25.81 20.59
CA SER A 90 1.95 24.73 21.49
C SER A 90 0.56 24.19 21.12
N ILE A 91 -0.31 25.06 20.63
CA ILE A 91 -1.64 24.69 20.13
C ILE A 91 -1.48 23.89 18.83
N VAL A 92 -0.64 24.35 17.90
CA VAL A 92 -0.35 23.65 16.64
C VAL A 92 0.25 22.27 16.90
N GLU A 93 1.21 22.14 17.82
CA GLU A 93 1.79 20.85 18.19
C GLU A 93 0.72 19.89 18.75
N SER A 94 -0.19 20.41 19.58
CA SER A 94 -1.32 19.65 20.11
C SER A 94 -2.29 19.21 19.00
N LEU A 95 -2.58 20.07 18.03
CA LEU A 95 -3.42 19.74 16.86
C LEU A 95 -2.78 18.64 16.00
N LEU A 96 -1.48 18.72 15.72
CA LEU A 96 -0.75 17.67 15.01
C LEU A 96 -0.75 16.35 15.78
N LYS A 97 -0.72 16.41 17.11
CA LYS A 97 -0.82 15.22 17.97
C LYS A 97 -2.21 14.59 17.92
N VAL A 98 -3.28 15.39 17.84
CA VAL A 98 -4.66 14.92 17.63
C VAL A 98 -4.80 14.32 16.23
N GLU A 99 -4.19 14.91 15.20
CA GLU A 99 -4.24 14.35 13.84
C GLU A 99 -3.63 12.96 13.77
N ARG A 100 -2.50 12.75 14.42
CA ARG A 100 -1.83 11.43 14.48
C ARG A 100 -2.67 10.37 15.19
N ASN A 101 -3.55 10.77 16.11
CA ASN A 101 -4.39 9.88 16.90
C ASN A 101 -5.79 10.47 17.08
N PRO A 102 -6.63 10.47 16.05
CA PRO A 102 -7.89 11.21 16.10
C PRO A 102 -8.91 10.55 17.05
N PRO A 103 -9.81 11.33 17.66
CA PRO A 103 -10.84 10.76 18.53
C PRO A 103 -11.76 9.84 17.73
N ASP A 104 -12.09 8.66 18.29
CA ASP A 104 -12.95 7.65 17.66
C ASP A 104 -14.24 8.28 17.12
N PRO A 105 -14.73 7.88 15.93
CA PRO A 105 -15.98 8.41 15.39
C PRO A 105 -17.15 8.12 16.34
N LEU A 106 -18.13 9.04 16.38
CA LEU A 106 -19.37 8.81 17.12
C LEU A 106 -20.02 7.50 16.66
N PRO A 107 -20.56 6.68 17.58
CA PRO A 107 -21.16 5.40 17.22
C PRO A 107 -22.35 5.62 16.29
N CYS A 108 -22.15 5.36 15.00
CA CYS A 108 -23.22 5.36 14.02
C CYS A 108 -24.04 4.09 14.21
N HIS A 109 -25.27 4.22 14.72
CA HIS A 109 -26.15 3.07 14.95
C HIS A 109 -26.41 2.24 13.68
N PHE A 110 -26.47 2.90 12.53
CA PHE A 110 -26.59 2.24 11.23
C PHE A 110 -25.35 1.40 10.91
N GLN A 111 -24.16 1.95 11.14
CA GLN A 111 -22.90 1.22 10.97
C GLN A 111 -22.79 0.04 11.93
N ALA A 112 -23.17 0.23 13.20
CA ALA A 112 -23.17 -0.83 14.21
C ALA A 112 -24.14 -1.96 13.85
N MET A 113 -25.31 -1.66 13.27
CA MET A 113 -26.29 -2.65 12.82
C MET A 113 -25.82 -3.39 11.56
N LEU A 114 -25.26 -2.69 10.57
CA LEU A 114 -24.84 -3.28 9.31
C LEU A 114 -23.56 -4.10 9.43
N LEU A 115 -22.61 -3.61 10.23
CA LEU A 115 -21.29 -4.20 10.40
C LEU A 115 -21.20 -5.05 11.68
N ASP A 116 -22.36 -5.45 12.21
CA ASP A 116 -22.46 -6.39 13.34
C ASP A 116 -21.77 -7.70 12.98
N ARG A 117 -20.89 -8.17 13.88
CA ARG A 117 -20.18 -9.43 13.68
C ARG A 117 -21.09 -10.59 14.04
N ALA A 118 -21.02 -11.66 13.26
CA ALA A 118 -21.65 -12.90 13.64
C ALA A 118 -20.95 -13.49 14.89
N PRO A 119 -21.60 -14.43 15.61
CA PRO A 119 -21.05 -15.06 16.80
C PRO A 119 -19.73 -15.81 16.56
N ASP A 120 -19.46 -16.18 15.29
CA ASP A 120 -18.20 -16.80 14.87
C ASP A 120 -16.99 -15.85 14.94
N GLY A 121 -17.23 -14.53 15.08
CA GLY A 121 -16.20 -13.50 15.11
C GLY A 121 -15.49 -13.24 13.77
N VAL A 122 -15.87 -13.95 12.70
CA VAL A 122 -15.19 -13.98 11.39
C VAL A 122 -16.09 -13.47 10.27
N THR A 123 -17.40 -13.67 10.35
CA THR A 123 -18.33 -13.17 9.35
C THR A 123 -19.11 -11.97 9.85
N LEU A 124 -19.66 -11.20 8.92
CA LEU A 124 -20.65 -10.17 9.25
C LEU A 124 -22.03 -10.82 9.29
N ARG A 125 -22.86 -10.43 10.26
CA ARG A 125 -24.21 -10.98 10.40
C ARG A 125 -25.09 -10.73 9.18
N ASN A 126 -24.88 -9.58 8.52
CA ASN A 126 -25.55 -9.20 7.27
C ASN A 126 -24.60 -9.30 6.05
N HIS A 127 -23.66 -10.26 6.06
CA HIS A 127 -22.58 -10.35 5.08
C HIS A 127 -23.03 -10.24 3.61
N ASP A 128 -24.09 -10.94 3.21
CA ASP A 128 -24.56 -10.89 1.82
C ASP A 128 -25.09 -9.53 1.42
N LYS A 129 -25.82 -8.85 2.32
CA LYS A 129 -26.35 -7.51 2.08
C LYS A 129 -25.22 -6.49 2.02
N VAL A 130 -24.25 -6.58 2.93
CA VAL A 130 -23.07 -5.71 2.94
C VAL A 130 -22.26 -5.91 1.67
N SER A 131 -21.99 -7.15 1.29
CA SER A 131 -21.24 -7.47 0.06
C SER A 131 -21.97 -6.97 -1.19
N LEU A 132 -23.30 -7.09 -1.23
CA LEU A 132 -24.10 -6.54 -2.34
C LEU A 132 -23.97 -5.01 -2.42
N ILE A 133 -24.07 -4.31 -1.30
CA ILE A 133 -23.90 -2.84 -1.27
C ILE A 133 -22.49 -2.46 -1.75
N LEU A 134 -21.47 -3.15 -1.24
CA LEU A 134 -20.08 -2.89 -1.59
C LEU A 134 -19.76 -3.23 -3.04
N SER A 135 -20.45 -4.19 -3.65
CA SER A 135 -20.25 -4.57 -5.06
C SER A 135 -20.61 -3.46 -6.07
N PHE A 136 -21.37 -2.44 -5.64
CA PHE A 136 -21.68 -1.28 -6.46
C PHE A 136 -20.61 -0.17 -6.39
N LEU A 137 -19.62 -0.30 -5.51
CA LEU A 137 -18.58 0.70 -5.32
C LEU A 137 -17.36 0.39 -6.18
N ASP A 138 -16.74 1.43 -6.73
CA ASP A 138 -15.44 1.30 -7.37
C ASP A 138 -14.31 1.11 -6.34
N VAL A 139 -13.12 0.74 -6.81
CA VAL A 139 -11.97 0.46 -5.94
C VAL A 139 -11.59 1.68 -5.09
N ASP A 140 -11.64 2.87 -5.67
CA ASP A 140 -11.27 4.10 -4.97
C ASP A 140 -12.27 4.43 -3.85
N SER A 141 -13.57 4.19 -4.07
CA SER A 141 -14.61 4.30 -3.03
C SER A 141 -14.47 3.24 -1.95
N LEU A 142 -14.16 1.99 -2.31
CA LEU A 142 -13.91 0.91 -1.34
C LEU A 142 -12.70 1.22 -0.45
N LEU A 143 -11.60 1.70 -1.05
CA LEU A 143 -10.42 2.13 -0.31
C LEU A 143 -10.74 3.30 0.62
N SER A 144 -11.44 4.32 0.11
CA SER A 144 -11.86 5.47 0.93
C SER A 144 -12.73 5.04 2.11
N LEU A 145 -13.70 4.14 1.86
CA LEU A 145 -14.55 3.57 2.90
C LEU A 145 -13.72 2.79 3.94
N SER A 146 -12.73 2.00 3.50
CA SER A 146 -11.88 1.23 4.40
C SER A 146 -11.08 2.10 5.39
N LEU A 147 -10.79 3.35 5.02
CA LEU A 147 -10.06 4.30 5.85
C LEU A 147 -10.95 5.04 6.86
N THR A 148 -12.27 4.92 6.77
CA THR A 148 -13.20 5.64 7.66
C THR A 148 -13.22 5.11 9.09
N SER A 149 -13.04 3.81 9.28
CA SER A 149 -13.05 3.17 10.60
C SER A 149 -12.57 1.71 10.55
N LYS A 150 -12.23 1.15 11.71
CA LYS A 150 -11.88 -0.28 11.84
C LYS A 150 -13.00 -1.22 11.36
N SER A 151 -14.26 -0.88 11.64
CA SER A 151 -15.42 -1.68 11.21
C SER A 151 -15.61 -1.63 9.69
N CYS A 152 -15.48 -0.45 9.08
CA CYS A 152 -15.54 -0.32 7.62
C CYS A 152 -14.37 -1.03 6.94
N HIS A 153 -13.15 -0.90 7.48
CA HIS A 153 -11.99 -1.66 7.01
C HIS A 153 -12.28 -3.16 7.00
N TYR A 154 -12.80 -3.68 8.11
CA TYR A 154 -13.17 -5.08 8.22
C TYR A 154 -14.24 -5.49 7.21
N ALA A 155 -15.27 -4.68 7.01
CA ALA A 155 -16.33 -4.96 6.05
C ALA A 155 -15.82 -5.06 4.62
N VAL A 156 -14.95 -4.11 4.22
CA VAL A 156 -14.31 -4.13 2.90
C VAL A 156 -13.43 -5.37 2.75
N VAL A 157 -12.59 -5.70 3.74
CA VAL A 157 -11.75 -6.92 3.71
C VAL A 157 -12.60 -8.19 3.57
N VAL A 158 -13.70 -8.30 4.32
CA VAL A 158 -14.60 -9.45 4.27
C VAL A 158 -15.28 -9.56 2.90
N HIS A 159 -15.68 -8.43 2.30
CA HIS A 159 -16.20 -8.40 0.93
C HIS A 159 -15.14 -8.85 -0.09
N MET A 160 -13.92 -8.31 -0.03
CA MET A 160 -12.84 -8.73 -0.94
C MET A 160 -12.48 -10.20 -0.77
N ASN A 161 -12.55 -10.75 0.45
CA ASN A 161 -12.35 -12.17 0.69
C ASN A 161 -13.46 -13.04 0.07
N LYS A 162 -14.71 -12.56 0.03
CA LYS A 162 -15.79 -13.21 -0.71
C LYS A 162 -15.48 -13.25 -2.20
N GLU A 163 -15.05 -12.13 -2.77
CA GLU A 163 -14.65 -12.07 -4.19
C GLU A 163 -13.50 -13.05 -4.49
N LEU A 164 -12.46 -13.08 -3.64
CA LEU A 164 -11.36 -14.04 -3.75
C LEU A 164 -11.86 -15.49 -3.73
N TYR A 165 -12.78 -15.83 -2.83
CA TYR A 165 -13.31 -17.19 -2.69
C TYR A 165 -13.99 -17.69 -3.98
N HIS A 166 -14.59 -16.79 -4.77
CA HIS A 166 -15.27 -17.15 -6.00
C HIS A 166 -14.35 -17.34 -7.22
N LEU A 167 -13.06 -16.98 -7.09
CA LEU A 167 -12.09 -17.08 -8.19
C LEU A 167 -11.79 -18.54 -8.59
N PRO A 168 -11.43 -18.80 -9.86
CA PRO A 168 -11.30 -20.15 -10.39
C PRO A 168 -10.31 -21.04 -9.62
N PHE A 169 -9.20 -20.48 -9.13
CA PHE A 169 -8.17 -21.25 -8.43
C PHE A 169 -8.62 -21.82 -7.08
N ASN A 170 -9.73 -21.36 -6.52
CA ASN A 170 -10.33 -21.92 -5.31
C ASN A 170 -11.31 -23.06 -5.58
N ARG A 171 -11.68 -23.31 -6.86
CA ARG A 171 -12.57 -24.41 -7.24
C ARG A 171 -11.83 -25.75 -7.39
N GLU A 172 -10.52 -25.70 -7.57
CA GLU A 172 -9.70 -26.89 -7.70
C GLU A 172 -9.40 -27.53 -6.33
N PRO A 173 -9.42 -28.87 -6.21
CA PRO A 173 -9.07 -29.53 -4.97
C PRO A 173 -7.59 -29.25 -4.61
N VAL A 174 -7.36 -28.71 -3.42
CA VAL A 174 -6.01 -28.43 -2.91
C VAL A 174 -5.32 -29.75 -2.54
N CYS A 175 -4.44 -30.23 -3.41
CA CYS A 175 -3.65 -31.45 -3.14
C CYS A 175 -2.36 -31.15 -2.36
N THR A 176 -1.73 -29.99 -2.57
CA THR A 176 -0.52 -29.54 -1.86
C THR A 176 -0.46 -28.00 -1.77
N ASN A 177 0.30 -27.48 -0.79
CA ASN A 177 0.53 -26.04 -0.65
C ASN A 177 1.16 -25.41 -1.90
N LEU A 178 2.09 -26.11 -2.55
CA LEU A 178 2.72 -25.64 -3.79
C LEU A 178 1.74 -25.56 -4.96
N ASN A 179 0.86 -26.54 -5.11
CA ASN A 179 -0.14 -26.51 -6.17
C ASN A 179 -1.11 -25.35 -5.97
N SER A 180 -1.57 -25.13 -4.72
CA SER A 180 -2.40 -23.96 -4.40
C SER A 180 -1.67 -22.65 -4.71
N TRP A 181 -0.40 -22.52 -4.31
CA TRP A 181 0.42 -21.35 -4.59
C TRP A 181 0.64 -21.12 -6.09
N LYS A 182 0.88 -22.19 -6.84
CA LYS A 182 1.03 -22.16 -8.29
C LYS A 182 -0.25 -21.68 -8.95
N ASN A 183 -1.41 -22.21 -8.56
CA ASN A 183 -2.69 -21.81 -9.13
C ASN A 183 -3.01 -20.33 -8.90
N VAL A 184 -2.66 -19.81 -7.71
CA VAL A 184 -2.80 -18.39 -7.39
C VAL A 184 -1.90 -17.53 -8.27
N ILE A 185 -0.64 -17.92 -8.44
CA ILE A 185 0.31 -17.19 -9.28
C ILE A 185 -0.11 -17.27 -10.74
N ASP A 186 -0.50 -18.44 -11.24
CA ASP A 186 -0.99 -18.61 -12.60
C ASP A 186 -2.26 -17.78 -12.85
N PHE A 187 -3.12 -17.62 -11.84
CA PHE A 187 -4.24 -16.71 -11.94
C PHE A 187 -3.77 -15.24 -12.04
N PHE A 188 -3.10 -14.70 -11.01
CA PHE A 188 -2.79 -13.27 -10.95
C PHE A 188 -1.77 -12.81 -12.01
N PHE A 189 -0.76 -13.63 -12.30
CA PHE A 189 0.40 -13.23 -13.10
C PHE A 189 0.35 -13.70 -14.56
N ASN A 190 -0.52 -14.67 -14.88
CA ASN A 190 -0.63 -15.23 -16.23
C ASN A 190 -2.05 -15.14 -16.82
N SER A 191 -3.10 -15.31 -16.02
CA SER A 191 -4.50 -15.39 -16.50
C SER A 191 -5.22 -14.05 -16.43
N ALA A 192 -5.31 -13.47 -15.23
CA ALA A 192 -5.97 -12.19 -14.95
C ALA A 192 -5.14 -10.99 -15.43
N GLY A 193 -3.82 -11.13 -15.35
CA GLY A 193 -2.85 -10.12 -15.77
C GLY A 193 -1.70 -10.73 -16.55
N ARG A 194 -1.04 -9.91 -17.36
CA ARG A 194 0.26 -10.18 -17.95
C ARG A 194 1.28 -9.24 -17.32
N ILE A 195 2.39 -9.78 -16.85
CA ILE A 195 3.52 -8.97 -16.38
C ILE A 195 4.33 -8.49 -17.57
N VAL A 196 4.43 -7.17 -17.73
CA VAL A 196 5.25 -6.50 -18.75
C VAL A 196 6.43 -5.77 -18.10
N PRO A 197 7.55 -5.54 -18.83
CA PRO A 197 8.68 -4.79 -18.29
C PRO A 197 8.29 -3.35 -17.97
N ILE A 198 8.85 -2.77 -16.90
CA ILE A 198 8.63 -1.35 -16.64
C ILE A 198 9.33 -0.49 -17.69
N ASP A 199 8.72 0.65 -18.01
CA ASP A 199 9.31 1.63 -18.90
C ASP A 199 10.57 2.25 -18.29
N ARG A 200 11.75 1.87 -18.82
CA ARG A 200 13.04 2.39 -18.35
C ARG A 200 13.34 3.81 -18.83
N LEU A 201 12.55 4.36 -19.75
CA LEU A 201 12.69 5.76 -20.18
C LEU A 201 12.15 6.73 -19.13
N SER A 202 11.12 6.35 -18.38
CA SER A 202 10.53 7.13 -17.29
C SER A 202 11.04 6.72 -15.90
N TYR A 203 11.86 5.67 -15.81
CA TYR A 203 12.36 5.14 -14.54
C TYR A 203 13.47 6.02 -13.92
N PRO A 204 13.25 6.63 -12.73
CA PRO A 204 14.15 7.64 -12.19
C PRO A 204 15.62 7.21 -12.01
N PRO A 205 15.92 5.98 -11.52
CA PRO A 205 17.31 5.51 -11.38
C PRO A 205 18.10 5.46 -12.69
N LEU A 206 17.44 5.20 -13.82
CA LEU A 206 18.09 5.11 -15.13
C LEU A 206 18.02 6.38 -15.97
N PHE A 207 17.12 7.31 -15.64
CA PHE A 207 16.83 8.48 -16.47
C PHE A 207 18.08 9.27 -16.89
N LYS A 208 19.01 9.51 -15.95
CA LYS A 208 20.26 10.24 -16.23
C LYS A 208 21.19 9.48 -17.19
N GLN A 209 21.36 8.18 -16.97
CA GLN A 209 22.23 7.33 -17.77
C GLN A 209 21.66 7.15 -19.18
N MET A 210 20.35 6.93 -19.29
CA MET A 210 19.64 6.84 -20.57
C MET A 210 19.75 8.14 -21.38
N ASN A 211 19.62 9.30 -20.75
CA ASN A 211 19.77 10.59 -21.44
C ASN A 211 21.20 10.85 -21.91
N ALA A 212 22.21 10.41 -21.14
CA ALA A 212 23.61 10.50 -21.57
C ALA A 212 23.86 9.67 -22.83
N VAL A 213 23.37 8.42 -22.87
CA VAL A 213 23.53 7.56 -24.04
C VAL A 213 22.76 8.12 -25.25
N LYS A 214 21.52 8.59 -25.06
CA LYS A 214 20.72 9.24 -26.12
C LYS A 214 21.41 10.46 -26.74
N SER A 215 22.21 11.18 -25.95
CA SER A 215 22.95 12.36 -26.43
C SER A 215 24.15 12.00 -27.31
N LEU A 216 24.67 10.78 -27.17
CA LEU A 216 25.85 10.30 -27.88
C LEU A 216 25.49 9.44 -29.09
N PHE A 217 24.39 8.69 -29.01
CA PHE A 217 24.00 7.73 -30.02
C PHE A 217 22.47 7.70 -30.24
N PRO A 218 22.00 7.53 -31.49
CA PRO A 218 20.59 7.29 -31.77
C PRO A 218 20.17 5.92 -31.23
N ILE A 219 19.19 5.88 -30.34
CA ILE A 219 18.64 4.62 -29.81
C ILE A 219 17.54 4.13 -30.74
N SER A 220 17.78 3.00 -31.41
CA SER A 220 16.76 2.30 -32.19
C SER A 220 15.90 1.39 -31.29
N SER A 221 14.73 0.97 -31.77
CA SER A 221 13.93 -0.06 -31.07
C SER A 221 14.69 -1.37 -30.90
N ASP A 222 15.52 -1.72 -31.90
CA ASP A 222 16.25 -2.98 -31.95
C ASP A 222 17.44 -3.00 -30.97
N SER A 223 17.88 -1.81 -30.55
CA SER A 223 18.91 -1.61 -29.51
C SER A 223 18.40 -1.94 -28.11
N ILE A 224 17.09 -2.07 -27.91
CA ILE A 224 16.47 -2.28 -26.60
C ILE A 224 15.91 -3.69 -26.49
N LEU A 225 16.43 -4.46 -25.54
CA LEU A 225 15.90 -5.76 -25.15
C LEU A 225 15.33 -5.65 -23.74
N SER A 226 14.05 -6.01 -23.56
CA SER A 226 13.44 -6.01 -22.24
C SER A 226 12.43 -7.15 -22.09
N HIS A 227 12.55 -7.89 -20.99
CA HIS A 227 11.77 -9.08 -20.74
C HIS A 227 11.43 -9.22 -19.26
N THR A 228 10.26 -9.81 -19.00
CA THR A 228 9.76 -10.12 -17.66
C THR A 228 9.47 -11.59 -17.51
N TYR A 229 9.80 -12.12 -16.33
CA TYR A 229 9.60 -13.53 -16.00
C TYR A 229 9.10 -13.68 -14.58
N VAL A 230 8.21 -14.64 -14.40
CA VAL A 230 7.70 -15.05 -13.09
C VAL A 230 8.19 -16.46 -12.82
N THR A 231 8.88 -16.65 -11.70
CA THR A 231 9.42 -17.95 -11.28
C THR A 231 9.12 -18.23 -9.82
N PHE A 232 9.06 -19.51 -9.47
CA PHE A 232 8.85 -20.02 -8.11
C PHE A 232 10.17 -20.34 -7.40
N ASP A 233 11.30 -19.86 -7.95
CA ASP A 233 12.63 -20.10 -7.42
C ASP A 233 13.03 -19.12 -6.31
N SER A 234 13.77 -19.65 -5.34
CA SER A 234 14.51 -18.86 -4.35
C SER A 234 15.85 -18.42 -4.93
N ILE A 235 15.89 -17.20 -5.49
CA ILE A 235 17.10 -16.62 -6.04
C ILE A 235 17.78 -15.74 -4.98
N LYS A 236 19.06 -15.96 -4.70
CA LYS A 236 19.80 -15.15 -3.74
C LYS A 236 20.14 -13.77 -4.34
N PRO A 237 20.03 -12.66 -3.60
CA PRO A 237 20.21 -11.32 -4.17
C PRO A 237 21.56 -11.08 -4.85
N HIS A 238 22.64 -11.62 -4.30
CA HIS A 238 23.99 -11.48 -4.88
C HIS A 238 24.13 -12.14 -6.26
N LEU A 239 23.21 -13.03 -6.63
CA LEU A 239 23.22 -13.68 -7.94
C LEU A 239 22.73 -12.76 -9.07
N ILE A 240 22.14 -11.59 -8.76
CA ILE A 240 21.62 -10.67 -9.79
C ILE A 240 22.70 -10.22 -10.78
N VAL A 241 23.95 -10.15 -10.34
CA VAL A 241 25.10 -9.76 -11.15
C VAL A 241 25.46 -10.85 -12.16
N TYR A 242 25.30 -12.12 -11.76
CA TYR A 242 25.71 -13.32 -12.51
C TYR A 242 24.61 -13.90 -13.40
N CYS A 243 23.45 -13.26 -13.46
CA CYS A 243 22.28 -13.78 -14.14
C CYS A 243 22.01 -13.02 -15.44
N ASP A 244 22.59 -13.48 -16.54
CA ASP A 244 22.46 -12.91 -17.89
C ASP A 244 21.39 -13.59 -18.75
N HIS A 245 20.79 -14.66 -18.25
CA HIS A 245 19.77 -15.40 -18.98
C HIS A 245 18.42 -14.70 -18.93
N ASP A 246 17.70 -14.80 -20.05
CA ASP A 246 16.32 -14.33 -20.15
C ASP A 246 15.48 -14.90 -19.01
N LYS A 247 15.62 -16.19 -18.68
CA LYS A 247 14.93 -16.82 -17.54
C LYS A 247 15.87 -16.98 -16.35
N PRO A 248 15.88 -16.02 -15.40
CA PRO A 248 16.74 -16.12 -14.23
C PRO A 248 16.25 -17.23 -13.31
N MET A 249 17.13 -18.21 -13.07
CA MET A 249 16.95 -19.28 -12.10
C MET A 249 18.24 -19.42 -11.31
N SER A 250 18.18 -19.93 -10.09
CA SER A 250 19.37 -20.01 -9.23
C SER A 250 20.52 -20.81 -9.85
N HIS A 251 20.19 -21.83 -10.66
CA HIS A 251 21.15 -22.68 -11.35
C HIS A 251 21.62 -22.14 -12.71
N THR A 252 21.00 -21.09 -13.26
CA THR A 252 21.43 -20.44 -14.51
C THR A 252 22.43 -19.31 -14.27
N CYS A 253 22.67 -18.95 -13.00
CA CYS A 253 23.63 -17.91 -12.64
C CYS A 253 25.06 -18.44 -12.76
N SER A 254 25.93 -17.73 -13.50
CA SER A 254 27.33 -18.13 -13.69
C SER A 254 28.28 -16.97 -13.46
N SER A 255 29.29 -17.18 -12.62
CA SER A 255 30.33 -16.17 -12.33
C SER A 255 31.11 -15.76 -13.57
N SER A 256 31.25 -16.66 -14.54
CA SER A 256 31.91 -16.38 -15.84
C SER A 256 31.18 -15.35 -16.71
N LYS A 257 29.92 -15.04 -16.39
CA LYS A 257 29.04 -14.13 -17.13
C LYS A 257 28.82 -12.81 -16.39
N ALA A 258 29.60 -12.54 -15.35
CA ALA A 258 29.59 -11.26 -14.67
C ALA A 258 30.01 -10.13 -15.62
N LEU A 259 29.37 -8.96 -15.49
CA LEU A 259 29.76 -7.78 -16.24
C LEU A 259 30.85 -7.02 -15.47
N ASP A 260 32.02 -6.85 -16.09
CA ASP A 260 33.15 -6.08 -15.56
C ASP A 260 32.96 -4.55 -15.69
N TRP A 261 31.71 -4.08 -15.79
CA TRP A 261 31.38 -2.66 -15.94
C TRP A 261 31.22 -1.98 -14.58
N ASP A 262 31.22 -0.64 -14.60
CA ASP A 262 30.78 0.15 -13.45
C ASP A 262 29.36 -0.27 -13.07
N ASN A 263 29.27 -0.99 -11.95
CA ASN A 263 28.05 -1.64 -11.55
C ASN A 263 27.66 -1.27 -10.12
N LYS A 264 26.36 -1.34 -9.86
CA LYS A 264 25.77 -1.09 -8.56
C LYS A 264 24.63 -2.06 -8.35
N ALA A 265 24.77 -2.93 -7.35
CA ALA A 265 23.68 -3.78 -6.85
C ALA A 265 23.16 -3.21 -5.53
N THR A 266 21.84 -3.06 -5.42
CA THR A 266 21.16 -2.66 -4.19
C THR A 266 20.11 -3.71 -3.85
N THR A 267 19.91 -3.94 -2.55
CA THR A 267 18.85 -4.83 -2.05
C THR A 267 18.16 -4.14 -0.90
N LYS A 268 16.83 -4.09 -0.94
CA LYS A 268 15.98 -3.46 0.07
C LYS A 268 14.86 -4.43 0.44
N LEU A 269 14.61 -4.58 1.74
CA LEU A 269 13.37 -5.18 2.23
C LEU A 269 12.22 -4.20 2.00
N ILE A 270 11.14 -4.70 1.39
CA ILE A 270 9.97 -3.90 1.07
C ILE A 270 8.76 -4.41 1.86
N SER A 271 7.75 -3.57 2.00
CA SER A 271 6.45 -3.95 2.55
C SER A 271 5.60 -4.69 1.52
N CYS A 272 4.55 -5.39 1.97
CA CYS A 272 3.55 -5.98 1.07
C CYS A 272 2.93 -4.90 0.15
N SER A 273 2.70 -3.69 0.65
CA SER A 273 2.15 -2.60 -0.16
C SER A 273 3.13 -2.14 -1.25
N GLU A 274 4.42 -1.99 -0.92
CA GLU A 274 5.46 -1.70 -1.92
C GLU A 274 5.57 -2.83 -2.96
N PHE A 275 5.44 -4.09 -2.56
CA PHE A 275 5.39 -5.23 -3.50
C PHE A 275 4.20 -5.12 -4.47
N ILE A 276 3.01 -4.78 -3.97
CA ILE A 276 1.81 -4.59 -4.80
C ILE A 276 1.98 -3.42 -5.76
N MET A 277 2.66 -2.34 -5.34
CA MET A 277 2.97 -1.22 -6.23
C MET A 277 3.94 -1.61 -7.34
N GLU A 278 4.97 -2.41 -7.04
CA GLU A 278 5.89 -2.94 -8.06
C GLU A 278 5.19 -3.91 -9.02
N TYR A 279 4.22 -4.69 -8.54
CA TYR A 279 3.36 -5.52 -9.37
C TYR A 279 2.45 -4.66 -10.27
N MET A 280 1.80 -3.63 -9.71
CA MET A 280 0.90 -2.74 -10.45
C MET A 280 1.61 -2.03 -11.61
N GLN A 281 2.86 -1.59 -11.41
CA GLN A 281 3.66 -0.95 -12.46
C GLN A 281 3.93 -1.85 -13.67
N ARG A 282 3.79 -3.16 -13.51
CA ARG A 282 4.05 -4.18 -14.53
C ARG A 282 2.79 -4.88 -15.00
N LEU A 283 1.62 -4.53 -14.46
CA LEU A 283 0.38 -5.25 -14.72
C LEU A 283 -0.31 -4.71 -15.98
N GLU A 284 -0.42 -5.56 -16.98
CA GLU A 284 -1.34 -5.38 -18.10
C GLU A 284 -2.54 -6.31 -17.90
N VAL A 285 -3.75 -5.76 -17.72
CA VAL A 285 -4.96 -6.55 -17.46
C VAL A 285 -5.41 -7.25 -18.74
N ARG A 286 -5.77 -8.53 -18.62
CA ARG A 286 -6.41 -9.26 -19.71
C ARG A 286 -7.93 -9.14 -19.57
N ASP A 287 -8.55 -8.55 -20.59
CA ASP A 287 -10.01 -8.49 -20.72
C ASP A 287 -10.52 -9.83 -21.26
N ASP A 288 -10.58 -10.82 -20.38
CA ASP A 288 -11.10 -12.16 -20.68
C ASP A 288 -12.17 -12.55 -19.67
N GLN A 289 -13.43 -12.54 -20.11
CA GLN A 289 -14.59 -12.89 -19.30
C GLN A 289 -14.54 -14.34 -18.78
N PHE A 290 -13.83 -15.24 -19.47
CA PHE A 290 -13.68 -16.64 -19.03
C PHE A 290 -12.76 -16.77 -17.81
N VAL A 291 -11.82 -15.83 -17.63
CA VAL A 291 -10.89 -15.84 -16.49
C VAL A 291 -11.62 -15.47 -15.19
N TRP A 292 -12.59 -14.58 -15.26
CA TRP A 292 -13.25 -14.05 -14.06
C TRP A 292 -14.55 -14.77 -13.73
N GLY A 293 -15.24 -15.32 -14.72
CA GLY A 293 -16.51 -16.02 -14.52
C GLY A 293 -17.68 -15.08 -14.19
N PHE A 294 -17.51 -13.76 -14.35
CA PHE A 294 -18.52 -12.71 -14.26
C PHE A 294 -18.13 -11.53 -15.17
N GLY A 295 -19.05 -10.57 -15.38
CA GLY A 295 -18.88 -9.49 -16.37
C GLY A 295 -17.62 -8.64 -16.17
N SER A 296 -16.89 -8.36 -17.26
CA SER A 296 -15.55 -7.75 -17.23
C SER A 296 -15.52 -6.23 -17.03
N ASP A 297 -16.68 -5.56 -17.05
CA ASP A 297 -16.78 -4.08 -17.03
C ASP A 297 -16.25 -3.42 -15.75
N SER A 298 -16.09 -4.17 -14.65
CA SER A 298 -15.59 -3.66 -13.35
C SER A 298 -14.11 -3.95 -13.10
N ILE A 299 -13.42 -4.63 -14.03
CA ILE A 299 -12.09 -5.19 -13.79
C ILE A 299 -11.01 -4.19 -14.17
N SER A 300 -10.49 -3.49 -13.16
CA SER A 300 -9.38 -2.55 -13.30
C SER A 300 -8.06 -3.11 -12.77
N PRO A 301 -6.89 -2.59 -13.20
CA PRO A 301 -5.61 -2.97 -12.59
C PRO A 301 -5.61 -2.79 -11.07
N LYS A 302 -6.23 -1.71 -10.58
CA LYS A 302 -6.40 -1.43 -9.16
C LYS A 302 -7.19 -2.53 -8.44
N PHE A 303 -8.23 -3.06 -9.07
CA PHE A 303 -9.05 -4.12 -8.49
C PHE A 303 -8.25 -5.42 -8.34
N ILE A 304 -7.51 -5.82 -9.38
CA ILE A 304 -6.62 -7.00 -9.32
C ILE A 304 -5.56 -6.83 -8.23
N CYS A 305 -4.92 -5.67 -8.16
CA CYS A 305 -3.95 -5.35 -7.11
C CYS A 305 -4.58 -5.42 -5.71
N PHE A 306 -5.81 -4.96 -5.55
CA PHE A 306 -6.50 -5.00 -4.27
C PHE A 306 -6.84 -6.44 -3.85
N LEU A 307 -7.33 -7.27 -4.77
CA LEU A 307 -7.55 -8.70 -4.54
C LEU A 307 -6.26 -9.41 -4.14
N LEU A 308 -5.17 -9.23 -4.91
CA LEU A 308 -3.87 -9.82 -4.60
C LEU A 308 -3.37 -9.37 -3.22
N LYS A 309 -3.56 -8.09 -2.88
CA LYS A 309 -3.20 -7.56 -1.57
C LYS A 309 -3.99 -8.23 -0.45
N CYS A 310 -5.32 -8.36 -0.58
CA CYS A 310 -6.16 -9.04 0.42
C CYS A 310 -5.76 -10.50 0.61
N TYR A 311 -5.41 -11.18 -0.50
CA TYR A 311 -4.91 -12.56 -0.46
C TYR A 311 -3.58 -12.66 0.29
N LEU A 312 -2.59 -11.83 -0.06
CA LEU A 312 -1.29 -11.80 0.60
C LEU A 312 -1.41 -11.39 2.08
N ASP A 313 -2.23 -10.40 2.42
CA ASP A 313 -2.48 -10.01 3.82
C ASP A 313 -3.08 -11.17 4.62
N SER A 314 -3.92 -12.00 4.00
CA SER A 314 -4.49 -13.19 4.64
C SER A 314 -3.42 -14.26 4.90
N ILE A 315 -2.53 -14.52 3.94
CA ILE A 315 -1.37 -15.39 4.12
C ILE A 315 -0.45 -14.85 5.22
N VAL A 316 -0.14 -13.55 5.19
CA VAL A 316 0.72 -12.88 6.17
C VAL A 316 0.18 -13.09 7.57
N ARG A 317 -1.12 -12.81 7.79
CA ARG A 317 -1.77 -13.03 9.09
C ARG A 317 -1.70 -14.49 9.53
N CYS A 318 -1.93 -15.42 8.61
CA CYS A 318 -1.86 -16.86 8.90
C CYS A 318 -0.45 -17.26 9.34
N LEU A 319 0.57 -16.88 8.58
CA LEU A 319 1.96 -17.20 8.90
C LEU A 319 2.41 -16.52 10.20
N SER A 320 2.08 -15.25 10.42
CA SER A 320 2.41 -14.55 11.66
C SER A 320 1.79 -15.20 12.91
N LYS A 321 0.56 -15.73 12.80
CA LYS A 321 -0.09 -16.48 13.91
C LYS A 321 0.65 -17.78 14.25
N HIS A 322 1.37 -18.31 13.27
CA HIS A 322 2.09 -19.56 13.32
C HIS A 322 3.61 -19.32 13.21
N GLU A 323 4.12 -18.21 13.76
CA GLU A 323 5.57 -17.93 13.83
C GLU A 323 6.36 -18.13 12.51
N GLY A 324 5.70 -17.97 11.37
CA GLY A 324 6.29 -18.11 10.05
C GLY A 324 7.08 -16.87 9.63
N GLU A 325 8.05 -17.07 8.75
CA GLU A 325 8.84 -15.98 8.16
C GLU A 325 8.21 -15.52 6.84
N ILE A 326 8.03 -14.21 6.71
CA ILE A 326 7.60 -13.58 5.47
C ILE A 326 8.61 -12.52 5.10
N GLU A 327 9.09 -12.56 3.87
CA GLU A 327 10.03 -11.58 3.37
C GLU A 327 9.61 -11.11 1.97
N PHE A 328 9.42 -9.79 1.83
CA PHE A 328 9.33 -9.15 0.53
C PHE A 328 10.62 -8.36 0.29
N ARG A 329 11.19 -8.50 -0.90
CA ARG A 329 12.49 -7.91 -1.24
C ARG A 329 12.46 -7.33 -2.65
N LYS A 330 13.12 -6.18 -2.81
CA LYS A 330 13.52 -5.63 -4.11
C LYS A 330 15.04 -5.66 -4.22
N THR A 331 15.54 -6.31 -5.25
CA THR A 331 16.96 -6.30 -5.62
C THR A 331 17.10 -5.66 -6.99
N GLU A 332 17.99 -4.67 -7.10
CA GLU A 332 18.17 -3.88 -8.31
C GLU A 332 19.65 -3.86 -8.66
N PHE A 333 19.95 -4.04 -9.94
CA PHE A 333 21.30 -4.07 -10.46
C PHE A 333 21.39 -3.21 -11.70
N ILE A 334 22.27 -2.21 -11.68
CA ILE A 334 22.56 -1.34 -12.81
C ILE A 334 24.03 -1.51 -13.15
N ALA A 335 24.32 -1.81 -14.41
CA ALA A 335 25.66 -1.80 -14.97
C ALA A 335 25.67 -0.90 -16.21
N ASN A 336 26.64 0.00 -16.29
CA ASN A 336 26.73 0.96 -17.37
C ASN A 336 28.12 0.93 -18.00
N ALA A 337 28.15 0.67 -19.30
CA ALA A 337 29.28 0.91 -20.17
C ALA A 337 28.95 2.07 -21.13
N LYS A 338 29.97 2.76 -21.65
CA LYS A 338 29.80 3.96 -22.51
C LYS A 338 28.78 3.79 -23.66
N HIS A 339 28.59 2.57 -24.16
CA HIS A 339 27.70 2.21 -25.27
C HIS A 339 26.63 1.16 -24.89
N SER A 340 26.58 0.71 -23.64
CA SER A 340 25.62 -0.33 -23.22
C SER A 340 25.15 -0.14 -21.78
N ILE A 341 23.86 -0.34 -21.54
CA ILE A 341 23.26 -0.29 -20.21
C ILE A 341 22.57 -1.63 -19.94
N VAL A 342 22.91 -2.26 -18.82
CA VAL A 342 22.18 -3.41 -18.30
C VAL A 342 21.52 -3.01 -17.00
N HIS A 343 20.23 -3.32 -16.90
CA HIS A 343 19.46 -3.08 -15.69
C HIS A 343 18.54 -4.25 -15.39
N ARG A 344 18.61 -4.74 -14.15
CA ARG A 344 17.84 -5.89 -13.67
C ARG A 344 17.14 -5.51 -12.38
N ILE A 345 15.85 -5.83 -12.30
CA ILE A 345 15.07 -5.69 -11.07
C ILE A 345 14.46 -7.05 -10.76
N TRP A 346 14.69 -7.52 -9.54
CA TRP A 346 14.05 -8.70 -8.97
C TRP A 346 13.14 -8.27 -7.82
N ILE A 347 11.87 -8.58 -7.93
CA ILE A 347 10.88 -8.41 -6.85
C ILE A 347 10.55 -9.80 -6.33
N GLN A 348 10.87 -10.07 -5.07
CA GLN A 348 10.81 -11.41 -4.50
C GLN A 348 9.89 -11.46 -3.28
N LEU A 349 9.20 -12.58 -3.15
CA LEU A 349 8.42 -12.98 -2.00
C LEU A 349 8.90 -14.36 -1.53
N SER A 350 9.24 -14.45 -0.26
CA SER A 350 9.58 -15.70 0.44
C SER A 350 8.61 -15.90 1.59
N LEU A 351 7.95 -17.04 1.61
CA LEU A 351 7.06 -17.49 2.67
C LEU A 351 7.67 -18.77 3.27
N LYS A 352 7.91 -18.81 4.57
CA LYS A 352 8.42 -20.01 5.25
C LYS A 352 7.69 -20.24 6.56
N TRP A 353 7.51 -21.50 6.94
CA TRP A 353 6.88 -21.88 8.20
C TRP A 353 7.38 -23.24 8.67
N ASP A 354 7.34 -23.47 9.97
CA ASP A 354 7.89 -24.71 10.56
C ASP A 354 6.86 -25.85 10.71
N PHE A 355 5.59 -25.59 10.44
CA PHE A 355 4.52 -26.59 10.55
C PHE A 355 4.52 -27.58 9.38
N ARG A 356 4.74 -28.86 9.70
CA ARG A 356 4.64 -29.96 8.73
C ARG A 356 3.20 -30.44 8.64
N PHE A 357 2.50 -30.10 7.56
CA PHE A 357 1.20 -30.70 7.24
C PHE A 357 1.33 -31.70 6.09
N GLY A 358 0.78 -32.89 6.27
CA GLY A 358 0.67 -33.91 5.24
C GLY A 358 1.96 -34.70 4.95
N PRO A 359 1.89 -35.67 4.02
CA PRO A 359 2.98 -36.61 3.71
C PRO A 359 4.14 -35.99 2.91
N GLN A 360 3.93 -34.81 2.30
CA GLN A 360 4.96 -34.04 1.58
C GLN A 360 4.96 -32.59 2.08
N PRO A 361 5.51 -32.34 3.29
CA PRO A 361 5.50 -31.00 3.87
C PRO A 361 6.40 -30.08 3.06
N GLN A 362 5.79 -29.19 2.30
CA GLN A 362 6.48 -28.06 1.70
C GLN A 362 6.31 -26.85 2.61
N ASN A 363 7.42 -26.49 3.26
CA ASN A 363 7.49 -25.47 4.31
C ASN A 363 7.99 -24.12 3.79
N SER A 364 8.16 -24.00 2.47
CA SER A 364 8.63 -22.79 1.84
C SER A 364 8.00 -22.60 0.47
N LEU A 365 7.54 -21.38 0.21
CA LEU A 365 7.02 -20.93 -1.07
C LEU A 365 7.77 -19.68 -1.50
N TYR A 366 8.09 -19.60 -2.78
CA TYR A 366 8.80 -18.47 -3.35
C TYR A 366 8.06 -17.95 -4.58
N LEU A 367 8.26 -16.67 -4.85
CA LEU A 367 7.84 -16.00 -6.06
C LEU A 367 8.90 -14.94 -6.37
N THR A 368 9.38 -14.94 -7.60
CA THR A 368 10.28 -13.91 -8.12
C THR A 368 9.71 -13.36 -9.41
N ILE A 369 9.48 -12.05 -9.45
CA ILE A 369 9.25 -11.28 -10.67
C ILE A 369 10.61 -10.73 -11.08
N ALA A 370 11.15 -11.25 -12.18
CA ALA A 370 12.37 -10.77 -12.78
C ALA A 370 12.05 -9.86 -13.96
N ASP A 371 12.62 -8.67 -13.95
CA ASP A 371 12.47 -7.66 -14.98
C ASP A 371 13.87 -7.24 -15.47
N HIS A 372 14.19 -7.65 -16.69
CA HIS A 372 15.49 -7.45 -17.31
C HIS A 372 15.40 -6.45 -18.44
N PHE A 373 16.43 -5.62 -18.53
CA PHE A 373 16.60 -4.61 -19.54
C PHE A 373 18.05 -4.56 -19.98
N LYS A 374 18.26 -4.50 -21.30
CA LYS A 374 19.55 -4.26 -21.92
C LYS A 374 19.36 -3.25 -23.06
N LEU A 375 20.25 -2.27 -23.09
CA LEU A 375 20.41 -1.34 -24.18
C LEU A 375 21.81 -1.55 -24.75
N ASP A 376 21.92 -1.86 -26.03
CA ASP A 376 23.19 -1.90 -26.78
C ASP A 376 23.09 -0.94 -27.97
N VAL A 377 23.97 0.06 -28.04
CA VAL A 377 23.94 1.11 -29.09
C VAL A 377 25.19 1.09 -29.96
#